data_AF-A0A8J3HZZ5-F1
#
_entry.id   AF-A0A8J3HZZ5-F1
#
_cell.length_a   1.000
_cell.length_b   1.000
_cell.length_c   1.000
_cell.angle_alpha   90.00
_cell.angle_beta   90.00
_cell.angle_gamma   90.00
#
_symmetry.space_group_name_H-M   'P 1'
#
loop_
_entity.id
_entity.type
_entity.pdbx_description
1 polymer ?
#
loop_
_entity_poly.entity_id
_entity_poly.type
_entity_poly.pdbx_seq_one_letter_code
_entity_poly.pdbx_strand_id
1 'polypeptide(L)'
;MVKNWRVWLLGIVALLVMVGARGMSFWLPVVLTGVTHQHIGQVGLIAMVPSLAGIIGLYINATHSDRRKERQQHVIIPHYLAAFALLSAGIVVLANQNLSIACLVIAEGCMMAAGGVFWTLPTLILGSQTLGIGLGVIGSIGCIGGIVGPLFMGVIMSSKDGVHGISLLMGFVGLTQLLAGVIVASLRLEARERSTTVSVPFAQGQEI
;
A
#
# COMPACT_ATOMS: atom_id res chain seq x y z
N MET A 1 1.99 -6.96 25.94
CA MET A 1 2.51 -6.29 24.72
C MET A 1 2.25 -7.12 23.45
N VAL A 2 2.74 -8.37 23.35
CA VAL A 2 2.39 -9.32 22.25
C VAL A 2 0.90 -9.69 22.24
N LYS A 3 0.21 -9.50 23.37
CA LYS A 3 -1.25 -9.67 23.50
C LYS A 3 -2.06 -8.52 22.88
N ASN A 4 -1.44 -7.40 22.47
CA ASN A 4 -2.18 -6.33 21.81
C ASN A 4 -2.47 -6.76 20.36
N TRP A 5 -3.66 -7.29 20.15
CA TRP A 5 -4.12 -7.82 18.88
C TRP A 5 -4.01 -6.80 17.73
N ARG A 6 -4.05 -5.49 18.04
CA ARG A 6 -3.89 -4.41 17.06
C ARG A 6 -2.52 -4.42 16.38
N VAL A 7 -1.46 -4.83 17.08
CA VAL A 7 -0.11 -4.98 16.50
C VAL A 7 -0.12 -6.06 15.43
N TRP A 8 -0.78 -7.19 15.70
CA TRP A 8 -0.90 -8.29 14.76
C TRP A 8 -1.72 -7.91 13.53
N LEU A 9 -2.83 -7.18 13.71
CA LEU A 9 -3.58 -6.66 12.56
C LEU A 9 -2.76 -5.72 11.69
N LEU A 10 -2.06 -4.76 12.30
CA LEU A 10 -1.19 -3.85 11.55
C LEU A 10 -0.05 -4.60 10.86
N GLY A 11 0.47 -5.66 11.48
CA GLY A 11 1.41 -6.59 10.87
C GLY A 11 0.81 -7.30 9.65
N ILE A 12 -0.40 -7.85 9.75
CA ILE A 12 -1.10 -8.49 8.62
C ILE A 12 -1.34 -7.49 7.49
N VAL A 13 -1.76 -6.26 7.81
CA VAL A 13 -1.90 -5.20 6.80
C VAL A 13 -0.55 -4.94 6.13
N ALA A 14 0.52 -4.75 6.90
CA ALA A 14 1.86 -4.54 6.34
C ALA A 14 2.32 -5.72 5.47
N LEU A 15 2.00 -6.96 5.84
CA LEU A 15 2.25 -8.15 5.03
C LEU A 15 1.49 -8.08 3.72
N LEU A 16 0.17 -7.85 3.75
CA LEU A 16 -0.67 -7.80 2.54
C LEU A 16 -0.20 -6.70 1.58
N VAL A 17 0.08 -5.51 2.12
CA VAL A 17 0.59 -4.38 1.35
C VAL A 17 1.95 -4.68 0.74
N MET A 18 2.88 -5.28 1.49
CA MET A 18 4.21 -5.61 0.98
C MET A 18 4.16 -6.76 -0.04
N VAL A 19 3.32 -7.78 0.17
CA VAL A 19 3.09 -8.86 -0.81
C VAL A 19 2.60 -8.27 -2.12
N GLY A 20 1.56 -7.43 -2.08
CA GLY A 20 0.98 -6.82 -3.27
C GLY A 20 1.93 -5.85 -3.97
N ALA A 21 2.46 -4.87 -3.23
CA ALA A 21 3.30 -3.81 -3.81
C ALA A 21 4.67 -4.31 -4.26
N ARG A 22 5.41 -5.01 -3.41
CA ARG A 22 6.75 -5.49 -3.78
C ARG A 22 6.68 -6.57 -4.87
N GLY A 23 5.67 -7.43 -4.80
CA GLY A 23 5.42 -8.40 -5.86
C GLY A 23 5.07 -7.73 -7.17
N MET A 24 4.15 -6.77 -7.18
CA MET A 24 3.77 -6.04 -8.38
C MET A 24 4.96 -5.29 -8.98
N SER A 25 5.77 -4.57 -8.18
CA SER A 25 6.97 -3.89 -8.69
C SER A 25 7.98 -4.86 -9.33
N PHE A 26 8.11 -6.07 -8.78
CA PHE A 26 8.99 -7.10 -9.36
C PHE A 26 8.46 -7.63 -10.69
N TRP A 27 7.15 -7.90 -10.78
CA TRP A 27 6.51 -8.47 -11.97
C TRP A 27 6.06 -7.42 -13.00
N LEU A 28 6.12 -6.13 -12.68
CA LEU A 28 5.65 -5.03 -13.53
C LEU A 28 6.24 -5.08 -14.95
N PRO A 29 7.56 -5.29 -15.16
CA PRO A 29 8.11 -5.38 -16.51
C PRO A 29 7.52 -6.55 -17.31
N VAL A 30 7.34 -7.72 -16.68
CA VAL A 30 6.78 -8.93 -17.33
C VAL A 30 5.30 -8.75 -17.64
N VAL A 31 4.56 -8.11 -16.72
CA VAL A 31 3.16 -7.73 -16.96
C VAL A 31 3.08 -6.80 -18.16
N LEU A 32 3.91 -5.74 -18.19
CA LEU A 32 3.88 -4.77 -19.28
C LEU A 32 4.33 -5.36 -20.62
N THR A 33 5.36 -6.21 -20.67
CA THR A 33 5.73 -6.92 -21.92
C THR A 33 4.60 -7.83 -22.38
N GLY A 34 3.95 -8.57 -21.47
CA GLY A 34 2.86 -9.47 -21.79
C GLY A 34 1.58 -8.76 -22.23
N VAL A 35 1.33 -7.53 -21.74
CA VAL A 35 0.16 -6.71 -22.09
C VAL A 35 0.39 -5.89 -23.36
N THR A 36 1.61 -5.36 -23.56
CA THR A 36 1.89 -4.42 -24.66
C THR A 36 2.50 -5.08 -25.89
N HIS A 37 3.02 -6.30 -25.75
CA HIS A 37 3.81 -7.02 -26.76
C HIS A 37 5.02 -6.23 -27.28
N GLN A 38 5.51 -5.26 -26.51
CA GLN A 38 6.69 -4.46 -26.84
C GLN A 38 7.98 -5.09 -26.31
N HIS A 39 9.11 -4.69 -26.88
CA HIS A 39 10.43 -5.09 -26.41
C HIS A 39 10.81 -4.35 -25.11
N ILE A 40 11.80 -4.88 -24.39
CA ILE A 40 12.16 -4.45 -23.03
C ILE A 40 12.51 -2.95 -22.91
N GLY A 41 13.13 -2.37 -23.94
CA GLY A 41 13.49 -0.95 -23.98
C GLY A 41 12.28 -0.02 -23.95
N GLN A 42 11.28 -0.29 -24.81
CA GLN A 42 10.01 0.44 -24.80
C GLN A 42 9.19 0.18 -23.53
N VAL A 43 9.20 -1.05 -23.02
CA VAL A 43 8.53 -1.36 -21.75
C VAL A 43 9.12 -0.56 -20.58
N GLY A 44 10.43 -0.34 -20.56
CA GLY A 44 11.06 0.55 -19.58
C GLY A 44 10.48 1.96 -19.59
N LEU A 45 10.28 2.54 -20.77
CA LEU A 45 9.65 3.87 -20.93
C LEU A 45 8.19 3.87 -20.48
N ILE A 46 7.44 2.82 -20.80
CA ILE A 46 6.03 2.66 -20.37
C ILE A 46 5.94 2.50 -18.85
N ALA A 47 6.87 1.74 -18.25
CA ALA A 47 6.92 1.50 -16.80
C ALA A 47 7.19 2.77 -15.97
N MET A 48 7.74 3.83 -16.59
CA MET A 48 7.88 5.12 -15.94
C MET A 48 6.51 5.73 -15.59
N VAL A 49 5.48 5.48 -16.40
CA VAL A 49 4.16 6.11 -16.23
C VAL A 49 3.48 5.65 -14.92
N PRO A 50 3.33 4.35 -14.61
CA PRO A 50 2.82 3.91 -13.31
C PRO A 50 3.66 4.41 -12.14
N SER A 51 5.00 4.42 -12.29
CA SER A 51 5.90 4.86 -11.23
C SER A 51 5.73 6.36 -10.90
N LEU A 52 5.59 7.20 -11.92
CA LEU A 52 5.31 8.63 -11.77
C LEU A 52 3.92 8.86 -11.15
N ALA A 53 2.91 8.10 -11.58
CA ALA A 53 1.59 8.15 -10.96
C ALA A 53 1.64 7.75 -9.48
N GLY A 54 2.48 6.78 -9.11
CA GLY A 54 2.82 6.41 -7.75
C GLY A 54 3.33 7.59 -6.92
N ILE A 55 4.32 8.32 -7.43
CA ILE A 55 4.90 9.50 -6.77
C ILE A 55 3.84 10.60 -6.59
N ILE A 56 3.08 10.89 -7.65
CA ILE A 56 2.04 11.92 -7.62
C ILE A 56 0.93 11.54 -6.62
N GLY A 57 0.46 10.29 -6.66
CA GLY A 57 -0.55 9.76 -5.77
C GLY A 57 -0.13 9.83 -4.31
N LEU A 58 1.12 9.42 -4.01
CA LEU A 58 1.72 9.56 -2.68
C LEU A 58 1.69 11.02 -2.21
N TYR A 59 2.22 11.93 -3.02
CA TYR A 59 2.34 13.34 -2.65
C TYR A 59 0.98 14.00 -2.37
N ILE A 60 0.02 13.81 -3.28
CA ILE A 60 -1.33 14.39 -3.15
C ILE A 60 -2.03 13.81 -1.92
N ASN A 61 -2.01 12.49 -1.76
CA ASN A 61 -2.71 11.83 -0.66
C ASN A 61 -2.09 12.15 0.71
N ALA A 62 -0.77 12.18 0.81
CA ALA A 62 -0.08 12.55 2.06
C ALA A 62 -0.38 14.01 2.45
N THR A 63 -0.28 14.93 1.49
CA THR A 63 -0.57 16.36 1.73
C THR A 63 -2.03 16.58 2.13
N HIS A 64 -2.97 15.90 1.46
CA HIS A 64 -4.39 16.01 1.78
C HIS A 64 -4.72 15.37 3.14
N SER A 65 -4.11 14.23 3.45
CA SER A 65 -4.22 13.55 4.75
C SER A 65 -3.79 14.45 5.91
N ASP A 66 -2.67 15.16 5.76
CA ASP A 66 -2.16 16.06 6.80
C ASP A 66 -3.06 17.29 7.02
N ARG A 67 -3.69 17.78 5.94
CA ARG A 67 -4.65 18.90 6.01
C ARG A 67 -5.96 18.50 6.68
N ARG A 68 -6.52 17.34 6.32
CA ARG A 68 -7.82 16.86 6.84
C ARG A 68 -7.71 16.15 8.18
N LYS A 69 -6.54 15.60 8.52
CA LYS A 69 -6.29 14.78 9.72
C LYS A 69 -7.11 13.48 9.79
N GLU A 70 -7.80 13.12 8.72
CA GLU A 70 -8.59 11.89 8.56
C GLU A 70 -7.72 10.73 8.07
N ARG A 71 -6.62 10.44 8.79
CA ARG A 71 -5.54 9.55 8.28
C ARG A 71 -6.04 8.16 7.91
N GLN A 72 -7.05 7.63 8.61
CA GLN A 72 -7.62 6.32 8.32
C GLN A 72 -8.27 6.26 6.93
N GLN A 73 -9.07 7.27 6.58
CA GLN A 73 -9.78 7.31 5.29
C GLN A 73 -8.79 7.43 4.12
N HIS A 74 -7.70 8.16 4.33
CA HIS A 74 -6.60 8.30 3.36
C HIS A 74 -5.76 7.02 3.17
N VAL A 75 -6.02 5.98 3.96
CA VAL A 75 -5.46 4.63 3.75
C VAL A 75 -6.52 3.71 3.14
N ILE A 76 -7.75 3.74 3.66
CA ILE A 76 -8.85 2.87 3.21
C ILE A 76 -9.22 3.15 1.75
N ILE A 77 -9.47 4.42 1.41
CA ILE A 77 -9.99 4.79 0.09
C ILE A 77 -9.00 4.40 -1.01
N PRO A 78 -7.69 4.74 -0.92
CA PRO A 78 -6.75 4.34 -1.95
C PRO A 78 -6.54 2.82 -2.02
N HIS A 79 -6.61 2.07 -0.90
CA HIS A 79 -6.59 0.60 -0.97
C HIS A 79 -7.75 0.02 -1.78
N TYR A 80 -8.96 0.55 -1.60
CA TYR A 80 -10.11 0.12 -2.40
C TYR A 80 -9.98 0.52 -3.87
N LEU A 81 -9.55 1.75 -4.16
CA LEU A 81 -9.32 2.18 -5.54
C LEU A 81 -8.26 1.32 -6.23
N ALA A 82 -7.15 1.00 -5.54
CA ALA A 82 -6.13 0.09 -6.05
C ALA A 82 -6.69 -1.32 -6.31
N ALA A 83 -7.48 -1.86 -5.37
CA ALA A 83 -8.10 -3.16 -5.50
C ALA A 83 -9.00 -3.25 -6.73
N PHE A 84 -9.94 -2.31 -6.87
CA PHE A 84 -10.86 -2.30 -7.99
C PHE A 84 -10.15 -2.03 -9.33
N ALA A 85 -9.15 -1.16 -9.35
CA ALA A 85 -8.35 -0.91 -10.54
C ALA A 85 -7.61 -2.18 -11.00
N LEU A 86 -6.98 -2.92 -10.08
CA LEU A 86 -6.27 -4.16 -10.42
C LEU A 86 -7.20 -5.31 -10.82
N LEU A 87 -8.34 -5.46 -10.14
CA LEU A 87 -9.36 -6.44 -10.53
C LEU A 87 -9.89 -6.13 -11.93
N SER A 88 -10.16 -4.84 -12.21
CA SER A 88 -10.59 -4.39 -13.53
C SER A 88 -9.50 -4.62 -14.58
N ALA A 89 -8.24 -4.30 -14.27
CA ALA A 89 -7.10 -4.56 -15.15
C ALA A 89 -7.03 -6.03 -15.54
N GLY A 90 -7.13 -6.94 -14.57
CA GLY A 90 -7.11 -8.38 -14.81
C GLY A 90 -8.26 -8.87 -15.70
N ILE A 91 -9.45 -8.27 -15.61
CA ILE A 91 -10.60 -8.63 -16.45
C ILE A 91 -10.44 -8.10 -17.88
N VAL A 92 -10.02 -6.84 -18.02
CA VAL A 92 -9.99 -6.15 -19.32
C VAL A 92 -8.71 -6.40 -20.10
N VAL A 93 -7.68 -7.01 -19.52
CA VAL A 93 -6.39 -7.28 -20.16
C VAL A 93 -6.51 -8.00 -21.50
N LEU A 94 -7.52 -8.88 -21.64
CA LEU A 94 -7.80 -9.64 -22.87
C LEU A 94 -8.59 -8.84 -23.92
N ALA A 95 -9.35 -7.84 -23.48
CA ALA A 95 -10.28 -7.10 -24.31
C ALA A 95 -9.75 -5.74 -24.76
N ASN A 96 -8.97 -5.05 -23.90
CA ASN A 96 -8.48 -3.71 -24.16
C ASN A 96 -7.17 -3.43 -23.41
N GLN A 97 -6.06 -3.52 -24.14
CA GLN A 97 -4.70 -3.24 -23.65
C GLN A 97 -4.59 -1.87 -22.99
N ASN A 98 -5.08 -0.81 -23.66
CA ASN A 98 -4.92 0.57 -23.18
C ASN A 98 -5.67 0.80 -21.86
N LEU A 99 -6.86 0.21 -21.74
CA LEU A 99 -7.64 0.26 -20.50
C LEU A 99 -6.94 -0.49 -19.37
N SER A 100 -6.37 -1.67 -19.65
CA SER A 100 -5.59 -2.43 -18.65
C SER A 100 -4.39 -1.63 -18.14
N ILE A 101 -3.68 -0.92 -19.01
CA ILE A 101 -2.55 -0.06 -18.63
C ILE A 101 -3.04 1.14 -17.81
N ALA A 102 -4.13 1.78 -18.21
CA ALA A 102 -4.71 2.89 -17.44
C ALA A 102 -5.10 2.44 -16.02
N CYS A 103 -5.71 1.27 -15.89
CA CYS A 103 -6.03 0.66 -14.59
C CYS A 103 -4.76 0.37 -13.77
N LEU A 104 -3.70 -0.15 -14.38
CA LEU A 104 -2.41 -0.36 -13.71
C LEU A 104 -1.80 0.94 -13.19
N VAL A 105 -1.86 2.03 -13.97
CA VAL A 105 -1.35 3.35 -13.56
C VAL A 105 -2.13 3.89 -12.36
N ILE A 106 -3.46 3.78 -12.39
CA ILE A 106 -4.32 4.18 -11.27
C ILE A 106 -4.02 3.34 -10.03
N ALA A 107 -3.87 2.02 -10.20
CA ALA A 107 -3.57 1.11 -9.11
C ALA A 107 -2.26 1.47 -8.41
N GLU A 108 -1.19 1.71 -9.17
CA GLU A 108 0.11 2.01 -8.57
C GLU A 108 0.12 3.37 -7.86
N GLY A 109 -0.56 4.37 -8.45
CA GLY A 109 -0.85 5.64 -7.78
C GLY A 109 -1.51 5.46 -6.42
N CYS A 110 -2.56 4.62 -6.38
CA CYS A 110 -3.33 4.38 -5.17
C CYS A 110 -2.59 3.52 -4.13
N MET A 111 -1.78 2.55 -4.57
CA MET A 111 -0.97 1.71 -3.69
C MET A 111 0.12 2.51 -2.98
N MET A 112 0.84 3.37 -3.70
CA MET A 112 1.80 4.29 -3.08
C MET A 112 1.11 5.32 -2.17
N ALA A 113 -0.04 5.85 -2.60
CA ALA A 113 -0.85 6.75 -1.79
C ALA A 113 -1.25 6.15 -0.43
N ALA A 114 -1.76 4.91 -0.42
CA ALA A 114 -2.10 4.21 0.81
C ALA A 114 -0.86 3.93 1.67
N GLY A 115 0.21 3.42 1.04
CA GLY A 115 1.45 3.03 1.72
C GLY A 115 2.13 4.20 2.44
N GLY A 116 2.09 5.39 1.87
CA GLY A 116 2.64 6.60 2.51
C GLY A 116 1.95 6.98 3.81
N VAL A 117 0.62 6.94 3.83
CA VAL A 117 -0.17 7.33 5.00
C VAL A 117 -0.29 6.19 6.02
N PHE A 118 -0.20 4.93 5.58
CA PHE A 118 -0.32 3.74 6.45
C PHE A 118 0.63 3.79 7.64
N TRP A 119 1.88 4.23 7.46
CA TRP A 119 2.88 4.29 8.54
C TRP A 119 2.57 5.31 9.63
N THR A 120 1.57 6.17 9.42
CA THR A 120 1.05 7.07 10.45
C THR A 120 0.01 6.41 11.36
N LEU A 121 -0.57 5.27 10.97
CA LEU A 121 -1.61 4.59 11.75
C LEU A 121 -1.06 3.88 12.99
N PRO A 122 0.09 3.14 12.95
CA PRO A 122 0.64 2.52 14.15
C PRO A 122 0.93 3.52 15.27
N THR A 123 1.40 4.73 14.94
CA THR A 123 1.69 5.78 15.92
C THR A 123 0.44 6.38 16.55
N LEU A 124 -0.71 6.32 15.86
CA LEU A 124 -2.01 6.72 16.40
C LEU A 124 -2.67 5.63 17.25
N ILE A 125 -2.42 4.35 16.92
CA ILE A 125 -3.10 3.20 17.55
C ILE A 125 -2.33 2.67 18.76
N LEU A 126 -1.00 2.68 18.71
CA LEU A 126 -0.15 2.10 19.74
C LEU A 126 0.27 3.17 20.76
N GLY A 127 0.24 2.81 22.05
CA GLY A 127 0.73 3.67 23.11
C GLY A 127 2.27 3.83 23.06
N SER A 128 2.77 4.97 23.52
CA SER A 128 4.20 5.34 23.48
C SER A 128 5.13 4.25 24.05
N GLN A 129 4.72 3.56 25.12
CA GLN A 129 5.48 2.48 25.74
C GLN A 129 5.63 1.23 24.86
N THR A 130 4.69 1.00 23.94
CA THR A 130 4.64 -0.20 23.08
C THR A 130 4.99 0.07 21.62
N LEU A 131 5.15 1.34 21.25
CA LEU A 131 5.26 1.77 19.85
C LEU A 131 6.53 1.24 19.17
N GLY A 132 7.70 1.40 19.81
CA GLY A 132 8.97 0.99 19.20
C GLY A 132 8.99 -0.51 18.89
N ILE A 133 8.57 -1.34 19.84
CA ILE A 133 8.56 -2.80 19.67
C ILE A 133 7.44 -3.22 18.70
N GLY A 134 6.28 -2.57 18.75
CA GLY A 134 5.20 -2.80 17.80
C GLY A 134 5.61 -2.51 16.36
N LEU A 135 6.31 -1.39 16.12
CA LEU A 135 6.86 -1.06 14.80
C LEU A 135 7.89 -2.08 14.33
N GLY A 136 8.75 -2.58 15.23
CA GLY A 136 9.69 -3.66 14.91
C GLY A 136 8.99 -4.95 14.44
N VAL A 137 7.92 -5.35 15.14
CA VAL A 137 7.10 -6.52 14.76
C VAL A 137 6.40 -6.30 13.43
N ILE A 138 5.73 -5.16 13.25
CA ILE A 138 5.03 -4.80 12.01
C ILE A 138 6.01 -4.78 10.83
N GLY A 139 7.17 -4.15 11.00
CA GLY A 139 8.21 -4.07 9.97
C GLY A 139 8.76 -5.45 9.60
N SER A 140 9.04 -6.31 10.59
CA SER A 140 9.52 -7.68 10.36
C SER A 140 8.52 -8.52 9.56
N ILE A 141 7.23 -8.43 9.93
CA ILE A 141 6.15 -9.09 9.20
C ILE A 141 6.02 -8.54 7.76
N GLY A 142 6.16 -7.22 7.59
CA GLY A 142 6.21 -6.59 6.28
C GLY A 142 7.37 -7.08 5.40
N CYS A 143 8.56 -7.25 5.98
CA CYS A 143 9.72 -7.82 5.29
C CYS A 143 9.45 -9.25 4.80
N ILE A 144 8.80 -10.09 5.62
CA ILE A 144 8.36 -11.43 5.20
C ILE A 144 7.43 -11.32 3.99
N GLY A 145 6.44 -10.41 4.03
CA GLY A 145 5.56 -10.16 2.89
C GLY A 145 6.31 -9.75 1.62
N GLY A 146 7.36 -8.93 1.75
CA GLY A 146 8.20 -8.51 0.63
C GLY A 146 9.01 -9.65 -0.01
N ILE A 147 9.37 -10.69 0.76
CA ILE A 147 10.04 -11.90 0.25
C ILE A 147 9.03 -12.87 -0.34
N VAL A 148 7.93 -13.11 0.38
CA VAL A 148 6.89 -14.08 -0.01
C VAL A 148 6.12 -13.61 -1.25
N GLY A 149 5.89 -12.31 -1.40
CA GLY A 149 5.09 -11.75 -2.49
C GLY A 149 5.57 -12.14 -3.89
N PRO A 150 6.82 -11.80 -4.27
CA PRO A 150 7.38 -12.19 -5.57
C PRO A 150 7.39 -13.71 -5.80
N LEU A 151 7.68 -14.50 -4.76
CA LEU A 151 7.69 -15.97 -4.84
C LEU A 151 6.31 -16.54 -5.16
N PHE A 152 5.28 -16.10 -4.41
CA PHE A 152 3.92 -16.56 -4.60
C PHE A 152 3.36 -16.13 -5.96
N MET A 153 3.69 -14.92 -6.40
CA MET A 153 3.35 -14.45 -7.75
C MET A 153 4.05 -15.25 -8.85
N GLY A 154 5.28 -15.73 -8.61
CA GLY A 154 5.95 -16.65 -9.54
C GLY A 154 5.19 -17.96 -9.73
N VAL A 155 4.62 -18.52 -8.66
CA VAL A 155 3.75 -19.70 -8.74
C VAL A 155 2.49 -19.38 -9.54
N ILE A 156 1.85 -18.23 -9.30
CA ILE A 156 0.66 -17.79 -10.05
C ILE A 156 0.98 -17.64 -11.54
N MET A 157 2.07 -16.95 -11.87
CA MET A 157 2.52 -16.75 -13.25
C MET A 157 2.90 -18.05 -13.95
N SER A 158 3.33 -19.08 -13.21
CA SER A 158 3.65 -20.40 -13.75
C SER A 158 2.42 -21.31 -13.89
N SER A 159 1.29 -20.97 -13.27
CA SER A 159 0.09 -21.80 -13.24
C SER A 159 -0.75 -21.71 -14.52
N LYS A 160 -0.60 -20.62 -15.28
CA LYS A 160 -1.35 -20.33 -16.50
C LYS A 160 -0.46 -19.61 -17.50
N ASP A 161 -0.66 -19.89 -18.78
CA ASP A 161 0.17 -19.30 -19.83
C ASP A 161 -0.18 -17.84 -20.11
N GLY A 162 0.87 -17.06 -20.33
CA GLY A 162 0.83 -15.70 -20.85
C GLY A 162 -0.14 -14.78 -20.10
N VAL A 163 -1.10 -14.24 -20.84
CA VAL A 163 -2.04 -13.21 -20.38
C VAL A 163 -2.99 -13.68 -19.27
N HIS A 164 -3.30 -14.98 -19.20
CA HIS A 164 -4.14 -15.53 -18.13
C HIS A 164 -3.40 -15.56 -16.79
N GLY A 165 -2.10 -15.85 -16.80
CA GLY A 165 -1.24 -15.74 -15.61
C GLY A 165 -1.16 -14.29 -15.11
N ILE A 166 -1.03 -13.33 -16.03
CA ILE A 166 -1.03 -11.89 -15.73
C ILE A 166 -2.36 -11.45 -15.10
N SER A 167 -3.49 -11.89 -15.68
CA SER A 167 -4.82 -11.61 -15.13
C SER A 167 -4.98 -12.12 -13.70
N LEU A 168 -4.55 -13.35 -13.42
CA LEU A 168 -4.59 -13.93 -12.08
C LEU A 168 -3.66 -13.21 -11.10
N LEU A 169 -2.47 -12.81 -11.55
CA LEU A 169 -1.54 -12.02 -10.74
C LEU A 169 -2.16 -10.68 -10.35
N MET A 170 -2.73 -9.94 -11.31
CA MET A 170 -3.43 -8.68 -11.03
C MET A 170 -4.60 -8.88 -10.07
N GLY A 171 -5.39 -9.94 -10.28
CA GLY A 171 -6.50 -10.29 -9.38
C GLY A 171 -6.05 -10.60 -7.96
N PHE A 172 -4.94 -11.33 -7.81
CA PHE A 172 -4.33 -11.63 -6.52
C PHE A 172 -3.86 -10.36 -5.81
N VAL A 173 -3.11 -9.48 -6.49
CA VAL A 173 -2.69 -8.20 -5.91
C VAL A 173 -3.92 -7.37 -5.52
N GLY A 174 -4.93 -7.28 -6.40
CA GLY A 174 -6.17 -6.57 -6.11
C GLY A 174 -6.86 -7.09 -4.84
N LEU A 175 -6.91 -8.41 -4.65
CA LEU A 175 -7.46 -9.03 -3.45
C LEU A 175 -6.65 -8.68 -2.19
N THR A 176 -5.31 -8.68 -2.26
CA THR A 176 -4.49 -8.28 -1.10
C THR A 176 -4.74 -6.83 -0.69
N GLN A 177 -4.93 -5.93 -1.65
CA GLN A 177 -5.27 -4.52 -1.39
C GLN A 177 -6.68 -4.38 -0.81
N LEU A 178 -7.65 -5.15 -1.32
CA LEU A 178 -9.01 -5.18 -0.79
C LEU A 178 -9.02 -5.61 0.67
N LEU A 179 -8.33 -6.72 1.00
CA LEU A 179 -8.24 -7.24 2.36
C LEU A 179 -7.51 -6.26 3.29
N ALA A 180 -6.43 -5.60 2.82
CA ALA A 180 -5.76 -4.56 3.59
C ALA A 180 -6.71 -3.39 3.93
N GLY A 181 -7.48 -2.91 2.94
CA GLY A 181 -8.50 -1.88 3.13
C GLY A 181 -9.58 -2.27 4.14
N VAL A 182 -10.09 -3.51 4.06
CA VAL A 182 -11.10 -4.05 5.00
C VAL A 182 -10.55 -4.11 6.43
N ILE A 183 -9.32 -4.60 6.61
CA ILE A 183 -8.71 -4.70 7.94
C ILE A 183 -8.49 -3.30 8.51
N VAL A 184 -7.99 -2.34 7.72
CA VAL A 184 -7.82 -0.95 8.17
C VAL A 184 -9.15 -0.29 8.50
N ALA A 185 -10.22 -0.57 7.74
CA ALA A 185 -11.57 -0.09 8.06
C ALA A 185 -12.11 -0.66 9.39
N SER A 186 -11.75 -1.90 9.73
CA SER A 186 -12.13 -2.54 11.00
C SER A 186 -11.39 -1.96 12.21
N LEU A 187 -10.22 -1.34 12.02
CA LEU A 187 -9.46 -0.68 13.07
C LEU A 187 -10.15 0.62 13.46
N ARG A 188 -10.96 0.61 14.53
CA ARG A 188 -11.52 1.85 15.08
C ARG A 188 -10.39 2.73 15.61
N LEU A 189 -10.08 3.82 14.92
CA LEU A 189 -9.29 4.91 15.50
C LEU A 189 -10.19 5.66 16.48
N GLU A 190 -10.06 5.36 17.77
CA GLU A 190 -10.56 6.28 18.78
C GLU A 190 -9.79 7.60 18.60
N ALA A 191 -10.52 8.66 18.29
CA ALA A 191 -9.98 10.00 18.20
C ALA A 191 -9.38 10.33 19.57
N ARG A 192 -8.06 10.11 19.73
CA ARG A 192 -7.36 10.43 20.96
C ARG A 192 -7.36 11.96 21.05
N GLU A 193 -8.33 12.49 21.80
CA GLU A 193 -8.42 13.90 22.12
C GLU A 193 -7.06 14.38 22.63
N ARG A 194 -6.66 15.53 22.13
CA ARG A 194 -5.42 16.22 22.48
C ARG A 194 -5.49 16.68 23.93
N SER A 195 -5.14 15.82 24.86
CA SER A 195 -4.86 16.19 26.26
C SER A 195 -3.41 15.87 26.61
N THR A 196 -2.50 16.56 25.94
CA THR A 196 -1.25 16.99 26.56
C THR A 196 -0.91 18.34 25.96
N THR A 197 -1.52 19.38 26.53
CA THR A 197 -0.87 20.66 26.69
C THR A 197 0.49 20.36 27.29
N VAL A 198 1.53 20.26 26.45
CA VAL A 198 2.89 20.39 26.94
C VAL A 198 2.98 21.86 27.33
N SER A 199 2.62 22.16 28.57
CA SER A 199 3.03 23.40 29.21
C SER A 199 4.55 23.34 29.25
N VAL A 200 5.19 23.88 28.22
CA VAL A 200 6.59 24.26 28.30
C VAL A 200 6.66 25.24 29.46
N PRO A 201 7.36 24.94 30.57
CA PRO A 201 7.64 25.97 31.55
C PRO A 201 8.57 26.94 30.84
N PHE A 202 8.00 28.04 30.32
CA PHE A 202 8.81 29.21 30.02
C PHE A 202 9.46 29.58 31.34
N ALA A 203 10.78 29.41 31.41
CA ALA A 203 11.59 29.88 32.50
C ALA A 203 11.24 31.36 32.74
N GLN A 204 10.53 31.61 33.83
CA GLN A 204 10.34 32.95 34.36
C GLN A 204 11.72 33.55 34.65
N GLY A 205 11.86 34.83 34.35
CA GLY A 205 13.10 35.56 34.37
C GLY A 205 13.91 35.39 35.66
N GLN A 206 15.22 35.33 35.47
CA GLN A 206 16.16 35.88 36.43
C GLN A 206 16.86 37.03 35.72
N GLU A 207 16.26 38.22 35.84
CA GLU A 207 17.05 39.41 36.07
C GLU A 207 17.70 39.26 37.45
N ILE A 208 19.03 39.38 37.51
CA ILE A 208 19.86 40.18 38.42
C ILE A 208 21.27 40.18 37.82
#